data_AF-A0A0H3ZK52-F1
#
_entry.id   AF-A0A0H3ZK52-F1
#
_cell.length_a   1.000
_cell.length_b   1.000
_cell.length_c   1.000
_cell.angle_alpha   90.00
_cell.angle_beta   90.00
_cell.angle_gamma   90.00
#
_symmetry.space_group_name_H-M   'P 1'
#
loop_
_entity.id
_entity.type
_entity.pdbx_description
1 polymer ?
#
loop_
_entity_poly.entity_id
_entity_poly.type
_entity_poly.pdbx_seq_one_letter_code
_entity_poly.pdbx_strand_id
1 'polypeptide(L)'
;MSQDPSRLSQHLKKAMITMQLTGCSAEEASSITGVSKRHLLRLHRDGDTRIISYQVGREVIFDKPNLIRMRDSFSPKKPTTH
;
A
#
# COMPACT_ATOMS: atom_id res chain seq x y z
N MET A 1 31.09 4.40 -0.55
CA MET A 1 29.90 4.22 0.30
C MET A 1 29.27 2.87 -0.03
N SER A 2 29.75 1.77 0.56
CA SER A 2 29.13 0.45 0.34
C SER A 2 27.84 0.40 1.15
N GLN A 3 26.69 0.25 0.46
CA GLN A 3 25.45 -0.10 1.13
C GLN A 3 25.57 -1.53 1.62
N ASP A 4 25.73 -1.68 2.94
CA ASP A 4 25.85 -2.95 3.63
C ASP A 4 24.55 -3.76 3.42
N PRO A 5 24.58 -4.88 2.66
CA PRO A 5 23.37 -5.63 2.29
C PRO A 5 22.66 -6.22 3.52
N SER A 6 23.41 -6.40 4.62
CA SER A 6 22.91 -6.84 5.92
C SER A 6 21.85 -5.89 6.49
N ARG A 7 22.08 -4.58 6.42
CA ARG A 7 21.14 -3.54 6.89
C ARG A 7 19.92 -3.43 5.99
N LEU A 8 20.09 -3.57 4.67
CA LEU A 8 18.97 -3.57 3.73
C LEU A 8 17.99 -4.73 4.04
N SER A 9 18.53 -5.90 4.38
CA SER A 9 17.75 -7.09 4.73
C SER A 9 16.93 -6.94 6.02
N GLN A 10 17.46 -6.25 7.04
CA GLN A 10 16.74 -5.98 8.28
C GLN A 10 15.60 -4.97 8.08
N HIS A 11 15.82 -3.93 7.27
CA HIS A 11 14.77 -2.96 6.95
C HIS A 11 13.64 -3.61 6.16
N LEU A 12 13.97 -4.48 5.19
CA LEU A 12 12.99 -5.26 4.45
C LEU A 12 12.18 -6.19 5.37
N LYS A 13 12.85 -6.96 6.25
CA LYS A 13 12.17 -7.81 7.23
C LYS A 13 11.26 -7.02 8.17
N LYS A 14 11.73 -5.89 8.68
CA LYS A 14 10.94 -5.01 9.56
C LYS A 14 9.73 -4.43 8.82
N ALA A 15 9.90 -3.98 7.58
CA ALA A 15 8.81 -3.48 6.74
C ALA A 15 7.77 -4.57 6.46
N MET A 16 8.20 -5.80 6.16
CA MET A 16 7.30 -6.95 5.99
C MET A 16 6.52 -7.26 7.27
N ILE A 17 7.16 -7.26 8.44
CA ILE A 17 6.49 -7.48 9.74
C ILE A 17 5.50 -6.35 10.03
N THR A 18 5.89 -5.10 9.83
CA THR A 18 4.99 -3.95 10.03
C THR A 18 3.79 -4.06 9.11
N MET A 19 3.99 -4.37 7.83
CA MET A 19 2.88 -4.56 6.89
C MET A 19 1.99 -5.76 7.23
N GLN A 20 2.51 -6.84 7.83
CA GLN A 20 1.69 -7.93 8.36
C GLN A 20 0.82 -7.51 9.55
N LEU A 21 1.29 -6.56 10.37
CA LEU A 21 0.57 -6.07 11.54
C LEU A 21 -0.38 -4.91 11.21
N THR A 22 -0.08 -4.13 10.17
CA THR A 22 -0.84 -2.94 9.80
C THR A 22 -1.58 -3.07 8.49
N GLY A 23 -1.40 -4.17 7.76
CA GLY A 23 -2.05 -4.41 6.48
C GLY A 23 -3.55 -4.59 6.62
N CYS A 24 -4.27 -4.39 5.51
CA CYS A 24 -5.73 -4.53 5.46
C CYS A 24 -6.19 -5.39 4.28
N SER A 25 -7.41 -5.91 4.38
CA SER A 25 -8.05 -6.68 3.31
C SER A 25 -8.47 -5.79 2.15
N ALA A 26 -8.81 -6.40 1.01
CA ALA A 26 -9.35 -5.68 -0.15
C ALA A 26 -10.65 -4.93 0.21
N GLU A 27 -11.46 -5.50 1.11
CA GLU A 27 -12.67 -4.89 1.68
C GLU A 27 -12.36 -3.55 2.35
N GLU A 28 -11.42 -3.57 3.29
CA GLU A 28 -11.08 -2.40 4.08
C GLU A 28 -10.34 -1.36 3.23
N ALA A 29 -9.45 -1.81 2.35
CA ALA A 29 -8.78 -0.96 1.36
C ALA A 29 -9.79 -0.22 0.46
N SER A 30 -10.87 -0.89 0.07
CA SER A 30 -11.96 -0.30 -0.71
C SER A 30 -12.67 0.80 0.06
N SER A 31 -12.97 0.58 1.34
CA SER A 31 -13.57 1.60 2.21
C SER A 31 -12.66 2.81 2.44
N ILE A 32 -11.34 2.61 2.51
CA ILE A 32 -10.37 3.70 2.72
C ILE A 32 -10.23 4.57 1.47
N THR A 33 -10.12 3.94 0.30
CA THR A 33 -9.79 4.62 -0.95
C THR A 33 -10.99 5.03 -1.79
N GLY A 34 -12.18 4.44 -1.53
CA GLY A 34 -13.35 4.56 -2.40
C GLY A 34 -13.24 3.77 -3.72
N VAL A 35 -12.12 3.09 -3.94
CA VAL A 35 -11.87 2.26 -5.13
C VAL A 35 -12.49 0.88 -4.93
N SER A 36 -13.12 0.31 -5.95
CA SER A 36 -13.70 -1.03 -5.84
C SER A 36 -12.65 -2.11 -5.56
N LYS A 37 -13.01 -3.12 -4.75
CA LYS A 37 -12.15 -4.28 -4.47
C LYS A 37 -11.60 -4.93 -5.74
N ARG A 38 -12.45 -5.08 -6.77
CA ARG A 38 -12.07 -5.67 -8.06
C ARG A 38 -10.94 -4.88 -8.72
N HIS A 39 -10.99 -3.56 -8.66
CA HIS A 39 -9.96 -2.70 -9.22
C HIS A 39 -8.66 -2.77 -8.41
N LEU A 40 -8.75 -2.76 -7.07
CA LEU A 40 -7.57 -2.94 -6.20
C LEU A 40 -6.85 -4.27 -6.45
N LEU A 41 -7.60 -5.37 -6.59
CA LEU A 41 -7.03 -6.68 -6.92
C LEU A 41 -6.44 -6.72 -8.34
N ARG A 42 -7.00 -5.99 -9.30
CA ARG A 42 -6.41 -5.85 -10.64
C ARG A 42 -5.08 -5.09 -10.56
N LEU A 43 -5.03 -3.96 -9.86
CA LEU A 43 -3.80 -3.18 -9.68
C LEU A 43 -2.68 -4.00 -9.04
N HIS A 44 -3.02 -4.85 -8.06
CA HIS A 44 -2.06 -5.81 -7.49
C HIS A 44 -1.53 -6.80 -8.54
N ARG A 45 -2.42 -7.43 -9.33
CA ARG A 45 -2.01 -8.39 -10.38
C ARG A 45 -1.18 -7.75 -11.47
N ASP A 46 -1.50 -6.52 -11.83
CA ASP A 46 -0.79 -5.75 -12.85
C ASP A 46 0.56 -5.21 -12.33
N GLY A 47 0.87 -5.40 -11.04
CA GLY A 47 2.11 -4.95 -10.42
C GLY A 47 2.19 -3.43 -10.26
N ASP A 48 1.05 -2.74 -10.17
CA ASP A 48 1.01 -1.29 -10.08
C ASP A 48 1.69 -0.78 -8.80
N THR A 49 2.80 -0.08 -8.96
CA THR A 49 3.65 0.38 -7.85
C THR A 49 2.99 1.48 -7.00
N ARG A 50 1.87 2.05 -7.45
CA ARG A 50 1.12 3.05 -6.66
C ARG A 50 0.42 2.41 -5.47
N ILE A 51 0.14 1.11 -5.54
CA ILE A 51 -0.49 0.38 -4.44
C ILE A 51 0.50 -0.62 -3.85
N ILE A 52 0.90 -0.35 -2.62
CA ILE A 52 1.76 -1.26 -1.88
C ILE A 52 0.89 -2.42 -1.37
N SER A 53 1.12 -3.62 -1.91
CA SER A 53 0.36 -4.83 -1.59
C SER A 53 1.21 -6.09 -1.73
N TYR A 54 0.81 -7.17 -1.07
CA TYR A 54 1.50 -8.46 -1.13
C TYR A 54 0.51 -9.61 -0.93
N GLN A 55 0.89 -10.78 -1.45
CA GLN A 55 0.06 -11.98 -1.36
C GLN A 55 0.45 -12.80 -0.12
N VAL A 56 -0.55 -13.21 0.66
CA VAL A 56 -0.44 -14.13 1.79
C VAL A 56 -1.36 -15.31 1.55
N GLY A 57 -0.79 -16.42 1.08
CA GLY A 57 -1.57 -17.59 0.66
C GLY A 57 -2.53 -17.23 -0.48
N ARG A 58 -3.84 -17.24 -0.21
CA ARG A 58 -4.90 -16.88 -1.18
C ARG A 58 -5.38 -15.44 -1.05
N GLU A 59 -4.94 -14.72 -0.03
CA GLU A 59 -5.38 -13.36 0.26
C GLU A 59 -4.35 -12.34 -0.23
N VAL A 60 -4.85 -11.16 -0.61
CA VAL A 60 -4.01 -10.00 -0.93
C VAL A 60 -4.16 -9.01 0.22
N ILE A 61 -3.03 -8.66 0.82
CA ILE A 61 -2.96 -7.68 1.91
C ILE A 61 -2.41 -6.37 1.36
N PHE A 62 -3.10 -5.29 1.67
CA PHE A 62 -2.77 -3.94 1.24
C PHE A 62 -2.14 -3.15 2.39
N ASP A 63 -1.19 -2.27 2.09
CA ASP A 63 -0.56 -1.43 3.10
C ASP A 63 -1.51 -0.30 3.55
N LYS A 64 -2.21 -0.50 4.67
CA LYS A 64 -3.21 0.43 5.19
C LYS A 64 -2.67 1.85 5.40
N PRO A 65 -1.49 2.09 6.02
CA PRO A 65 -0.95 3.44 6.18
C PRO A 65 -0.71 4.16 4.85
N ASN A 66 -0.21 3.45 3.83
CA ASN A 66 -0.06 4.03 2.49
C ASN A 66 -1.42 4.40 1.87
N LEU A 67 -2.42 3.52 1.96
CA LEU A 67 -3.77 3.81 1.45
C LEU A 67 -4.40 5.03 2.13
N ILE A 68 -4.21 5.20 3.44
CA ILE A 68 -4.70 6.38 4.18
C ILE A 68 -4.02 7.65 3.66
N ARG A 69 -2.69 7.63 3.45
CA ARG A 69 -1.97 8.78 2.87
C ARG A 69 -2.41 9.09 1.44
N MET A 70 -2.71 8.05 0.65
CA MET A 70 -3.21 8.22 -0.70
C MET A 70 -4.61 8.84 -0.72
N ARG A 71 -5.50 8.48 0.22
CA ARG A 71 -6.82 9.10 0.36
C ARG A 71 -6.73 10.62 0.46
N ASP A 72 -5.80 11.11 1.27
CA ASP A 72 -5.58 12.55 1.44
C ASP A 72 -5.02 13.21 0.16
N SER A 73 -4.34 12.42 -0.69
CA SER A 73 -3.80 12.85 -1.99
C SER A 73 -4.83 12.79 -3.13
N PHE A 74 -5.87 11.96 -3.00
CA PHE A 74 -6.98 11.87 -3.96
C PHE A 74 -8.06 12.93 -3.74
N SER A 75 -8.03 13.64 -2.61
CA SER A 75 -8.85 14.83 -2.42
C SER A 75 -8.36 15.90 -3.40
N PRO A 76 -9.23 16.44 -4.29
CA PRO A 76 -8.79 17.48 -5.21
C PRO A 76 -8.25 18.63 -4.39
N LYS A 77 -6.95 18.93 -4.55
CA LYS A 77 -6.38 20.17 -4.02
C LYS A 77 -7.28 21.29 -4.53
N LYS A 78 -7.97 21.98 -3.63
CA LYS A 78 -8.73 23.19 -3.96
C LYS A 78 -7.80 24.05 -4.84
N PRO A 79 -8.28 24.58 -5.97
CA PRO A 79 -7.45 25.44 -6.80
C PRO A 79 -6.93 26.57 -5.91
N THR A 80 -5.61 26.65 -5.77
CA THR A 80 -4.95 27.75 -5.10
C THR A 80 -5.29 28.99 -5.89
N THR A 81 -6.23 29.79 -5.38
CA THR A 81 -6.54 31.10 -5.93
C THR A 81 -5.41 32.01 -5.48
N HIS A 82 -4.51 32.30 -6.42
CA HIS A 82 -3.55 33.40 -6.28
C HIS A 82 -4.26 34.72 -6.56
#